data_AF-A0A813HE17-F1
#
_entry.id   AF-A0A813HE17-F1
#
_cell.length_a   1.000
_cell.length_b   1.000
_cell.length_c   1.000
_cell.angle_alpha   90.00
_cell.angle_beta   90.00
_cell.angle_gamma   90.00
#
_symmetry.space_group_name_H-M   'P 1'
#
loop_
_entity.id
_entity.type
_entity.pdbx_description
1 polymer ?
#
loop_
_entity_poly.entity_id
_entity_poly.type
_entity_poly.pdbx_seq_one_letter_code
_entity_poly.pdbx_strand_id
1 'polypeptide(L)'
;VVLRRGVESSSLEVLFVSRRKAPDCLTVPAGKFEHDLDGGSFEACALRETNEEAGVECEIIFDLGWYLGAAKDHCETRTRFFVMLFKSEMTVWQESERRRHWLPLEEAPATVAWNSVLTQVFHKLEMALAVRAAAGDPLDPELALSVPAPLGGNTLRHSDSKLSMSSDDSMGLAETETEDAKEIEAKEAWKSARQVSWERPPSELSDPSVEKAGASPPVERVLSRK
;
A
#
# COMPACT_ATOMS: atom_id res chain seq x y z
N VAL A 1 -1.04 2.38 -0.51
CA VAL A 1 -0.73 3.79 -0.85
C VAL A 1 0.31 4.28 0.14
N VAL A 2 1.52 4.60 -0.31
CA VAL A 2 2.60 5.06 0.58
C VAL A 2 2.65 6.59 0.55
N LEU A 3 2.72 7.21 1.73
CA LEU A 3 2.80 8.65 1.93
C LEU A 3 4.16 9.04 2.51
N ARG A 4 4.66 10.19 2.07
CA ARG A 4 5.76 10.92 2.70
C ARG A 4 5.49 12.43 2.68
N ARG A 5 6.29 13.22 3.40
CA ARG A 5 6.35 14.67 3.13
C ARG A 5 7.37 14.94 2.03
N GLY A 6 6.99 15.79 1.09
CA GLY A 6 7.88 16.27 0.05
C GLY A 6 9.02 17.09 0.64
N VAL A 7 10.23 16.85 0.14
CA VAL A 7 11.47 17.45 0.64
C VAL A 7 11.45 18.97 0.48
N GLU A 8 10.88 19.47 -0.62
CA GLU A 8 10.91 20.88 -0.99
C GLU A 8 9.63 21.64 -0.59
N SER A 9 8.47 20.98 -0.65
CA SER A 9 7.15 21.62 -0.48
C SER A 9 6.56 21.46 0.92
N SER A 10 7.10 20.54 1.74
CA SER A 10 6.44 20.03 2.95
C SER A 10 5.01 19.49 2.74
N SER A 11 4.53 19.38 1.49
CA SER A 11 3.23 18.81 1.15
C SER A 11 3.28 17.28 1.21
N LEU A 12 2.13 16.63 1.28
CA LEU A 12 2.08 15.18 1.21
C LEU A 12 2.36 14.72 -0.22
N GLU A 13 3.26 13.75 -0.36
CA GLU A 13 3.55 13.07 -1.61
C GLU A 13 3.13 11.60 -1.52
N VAL A 14 2.75 11.04 -2.66
CA VAL A 14 2.34 9.65 -2.83
C VAL A 14 3.36 8.92 -3.70
N LEU A 15 3.71 7.70 -3.30
CA LEU A 15 4.51 6.80 -4.11
C LEU A 15 3.69 6.18 -5.25
N PHE A 16 4.21 6.36 -6.45
CA PHE A 16 3.82 5.66 -7.66
C PHE A 16 4.97 4.84 -8.23
N VAL A 17 4.61 3.84 -9.01
CA VAL A 17 5.52 3.03 -9.81
C VAL A 17 5.03 2.98 -11.26
N SER A 18 5.96 2.99 -12.21
CA SER A 18 5.64 2.77 -13.63
C SER A 18 5.06 1.37 -13.84
N ARG A 19 4.06 1.23 -14.71
CA ARG A 19 3.53 -0.09 -15.10
C ARG A 19 4.47 -0.80 -16.08
N ARG A 20 4.72 -2.09 -15.87
CA ARG A 20 5.59 -2.91 -16.73
C ARG A 20 5.26 -2.85 -18.23
N LYS A 21 3.97 -2.94 -18.58
CA LYS A 21 3.50 -2.96 -19.98
C LYS A 21 3.23 -1.57 -20.57
N ALA A 22 3.27 -0.53 -19.75
CA ALA A 22 3.00 0.84 -20.14
C ALA A 22 3.80 1.77 -19.22
N PRO A 23 5.12 1.94 -19.45
CA PRO A 23 6.00 2.68 -18.53
C PRO A 23 5.58 4.13 -18.29
N ASP A 24 4.90 4.74 -19.25
CA ASP A 24 4.35 6.10 -19.14
C ASP A 24 3.06 6.17 -18.31
N CYS A 25 2.50 5.03 -17.89
CA CYS A 25 1.34 4.95 -17.01
C CYS A 25 1.79 4.59 -15.59
N LEU A 26 1.39 5.41 -14.63
CA LEU A 26 1.69 5.23 -13.22
C LEU A 26 0.57 4.47 -12.48
N THR A 27 0.96 3.70 -11.48
CA THR A 27 0.07 3.00 -10.54
C THR A 27 0.67 3.01 -9.14
N VAL A 28 -0.13 2.70 -8.13
CA VAL A 28 0.39 2.39 -6.79
C VAL A 28 0.93 0.96 -6.75
N PRO A 29 1.89 0.64 -5.87
CA PRO A 29 2.31 -0.73 -5.64
C PRO A 29 1.15 -1.60 -5.20
N ALA A 30 0.95 -2.73 -5.89
CA ALA A 30 -0.12 -3.68 -5.58
C ALA A 30 0.09 -5.00 -6.33
N GLY A 31 -0.14 -6.12 -5.64
CA GLY A 31 -0.13 -7.43 -6.27
C GLY A 31 -1.07 -8.41 -5.60
N LYS A 32 -0.76 -9.70 -5.76
CA LYS A 32 -1.68 -10.78 -5.41
C LYS A 32 -1.43 -11.23 -3.97
N PHE A 33 -2.51 -11.40 -3.23
CA PHE A 33 -2.46 -12.03 -1.92
C PHE A 33 -2.16 -13.53 -2.06
N GLU A 34 -1.17 -14.00 -1.33
CA GLU A 34 -0.73 -15.38 -1.26
C GLU A 34 -0.68 -15.84 0.20
N HIS A 35 -1.64 -16.68 0.58
CA HIS A 35 -1.88 -17.06 1.98
C HIS A 35 -0.61 -17.51 2.73
N ASP A 36 0.21 -18.35 2.08
CA ASP A 36 1.39 -18.94 2.71
C ASP A 36 2.57 -17.96 2.78
N LEU A 37 2.73 -17.09 1.78
CA LEU A 37 3.77 -16.06 1.78
C LEU A 37 3.43 -14.89 2.71
N ASP A 38 2.16 -14.54 2.79
CA ASP A 38 1.67 -13.38 3.53
C ASP A 38 1.21 -13.74 4.95
N GLY A 39 1.36 -15.00 5.38
CA GLY A 39 0.96 -15.48 6.70
C GLY A 39 -0.51 -15.23 7.02
N GLY A 40 -1.38 -15.24 6.00
CA GLY A 40 -2.80 -14.94 6.16
C GLY A 40 -3.16 -13.45 6.30
N SER A 41 -2.21 -12.51 6.19
CA SER A 41 -2.43 -11.07 6.40
C SER A 41 -2.39 -10.25 5.11
N PHE A 42 -3.44 -9.46 4.86
CA PHE A 42 -3.46 -8.53 3.72
C PHE A 42 -2.52 -7.35 3.91
N GLU A 43 -2.24 -6.97 5.16
CA GLU A 43 -1.22 -5.98 5.52
C GLU A 43 0.17 -6.48 5.13
N ALA A 44 0.50 -7.74 5.45
CA ALA A 44 1.77 -8.35 5.06
C ALA A 44 1.93 -8.39 3.54
N CYS A 45 0.85 -8.73 2.81
CA CYS A 45 0.82 -8.64 1.35
C CYS A 45 1.11 -7.21 0.86
N ALA A 46 0.42 -6.20 1.40
CA ALA A 46 0.63 -4.81 0.98
C ALA A 46 2.07 -4.32 1.22
N LEU A 47 2.69 -4.71 2.34
CA LEU A 47 4.08 -4.41 2.66
C LEU A 47 5.04 -5.13 1.70
N ARG A 48 4.84 -6.44 1.48
CA ARG A 48 5.64 -7.25 0.56
C ARG A 48 5.60 -6.69 -0.85
N GLU A 49 4.42 -6.45 -1.40
CA GLU A 49 4.24 -5.89 -2.74
C GLU A 49 4.87 -4.49 -2.88
N THR A 50 4.78 -3.66 -1.84
CA THR A 50 5.46 -2.36 -1.83
C THR A 50 6.98 -2.51 -1.87
N ASN A 51 7.52 -3.47 -1.13
CA ASN A 51 8.95 -3.76 -1.13
C ASN A 51 9.41 -4.36 -2.47
N GLU A 52 8.68 -5.33 -3.02
CA GLU A 52 9.01 -5.99 -4.29
C GLU A 52 8.92 -5.03 -5.47
N GLU A 53 7.86 -4.23 -5.57
CA GLU A 53 7.62 -3.37 -6.74
C GLU A 53 8.37 -2.03 -6.70
N ALA A 54 8.66 -1.50 -5.50
CA ALA A 54 9.26 -0.18 -5.34
C ALA A 54 10.55 -0.16 -4.50
N GLY A 55 10.90 -1.23 -3.80
CA GLY A 55 12.04 -1.24 -2.89
C GLY A 55 11.86 -0.24 -1.76
N VAL A 56 10.63 -0.12 -1.23
CA VAL A 56 10.30 0.84 -0.18
C VAL A 56 9.93 0.10 1.10
N GLU A 57 10.55 0.50 2.20
CA GLU A 57 10.13 0.11 3.54
C GLU A 57 9.12 1.12 4.08
N CYS A 58 8.07 0.62 4.70
CA CYS A 58 6.98 1.44 5.19
C CYS A 58 6.25 0.79 6.36
N GLU A 59 5.40 1.57 7.01
CA GLU A 59 4.56 1.13 8.13
C GLU A 59 3.08 1.35 7.80
N ILE A 60 2.21 0.40 8.11
CA ILE A 60 0.76 0.54 7.90
C ILE A 60 0.19 1.50 8.94
N ILE A 61 -0.50 2.54 8.48
CA ILE A 61 -1.15 3.52 9.34
C ILE A 61 -2.63 3.19 9.51
N PHE A 62 -3.35 3.00 8.42
CA PHE A 62 -4.77 2.63 8.45
C PHE A 62 -5.25 1.94 7.18
N ASP A 63 -6.39 1.27 7.29
CA ASP A 63 -7.05 0.53 6.22
C ASP A 63 -8.05 1.43 5.46
N LEU A 64 -7.94 1.47 4.12
CA LEU A 64 -8.92 2.12 3.23
C LEU A 64 -10.04 1.17 2.82
N GLY A 65 -9.95 -0.11 3.13
CA GLY A 65 -10.96 -1.12 2.90
C GLY A 65 -10.92 -1.73 1.50
N TRP A 66 -11.98 -2.46 1.17
CA TRP A 66 -12.13 -3.22 -0.06
C TRP A 66 -12.70 -2.41 -1.20
N TYR A 67 -12.13 -2.62 -2.38
CA TYR A 67 -12.57 -2.04 -3.64
C TYR A 67 -12.73 -3.13 -4.69
N LEU A 68 -13.73 -2.95 -5.54
CA LEU A 68 -14.11 -3.89 -6.59
C LEU A 68 -13.66 -3.32 -7.94
N GLY A 69 -12.73 -4.01 -8.58
CA GLY A 69 -12.30 -3.74 -9.94
C GLY A 69 -13.00 -4.69 -10.92
N ALA A 70 -13.47 -4.14 -12.04
CA ALA A 70 -13.92 -4.96 -13.16
C ALA A 70 -12.69 -5.44 -13.95
N ALA A 71 -12.46 -6.76 -14.01
CA ALA A 71 -11.51 -7.31 -14.96
C ALA A 71 -12.15 -7.50 -16.34
N LYS A 72 -11.31 -7.55 -17.39
CA LYS A 72 -11.75 -7.67 -18.79
C LYS A 72 -12.43 -9.00 -19.12
N ASP A 73 -12.33 -9.98 -18.24
CA ASP A 73 -12.79 -11.36 -18.37
C ASP A 73 -14.04 -11.66 -17.52
N HIS A 74 -14.75 -10.62 -17.05
CA HIS A 74 -15.88 -10.73 -16.12
C HIS A 74 -15.53 -11.37 -14.76
N CYS A 75 -14.25 -11.53 -14.45
CA CYS A 75 -13.83 -11.88 -13.10
C CYS A 75 -13.82 -10.61 -12.23
N GLU A 76 -14.47 -10.68 -11.07
CA GLU A 76 -14.44 -9.59 -10.11
C GLU A 76 -13.10 -9.62 -9.37
N THR A 77 -12.30 -8.56 -9.52
CA THR A 77 -11.06 -8.42 -8.75
C THR A 77 -11.36 -7.60 -7.51
N ARG A 78 -11.06 -8.13 -6.33
CA ARG A 78 -11.15 -7.40 -5.06
C ARG A 78 -9.76 -7.01 -4.60
N THR A 79 -9.58 -5.74 -4.28
CA THR A 79 -8.32 -5.20 -3.77
C THR A 79 -8.59 -4.47 -2.46
N ARG A 80 -7.82 -4.79 -1.42
CA ARG A 80 -7.83 -4.05 -0.15
C ARG A 80 -6.67 -3.07 -0.16
N PHE A 81 -6.95 -1.80 0.13
CA PHE A 81 -5.93 -0.77 0.13
C PHE A 81 -5.60 -0.35 1.55
N PHE A 82 -4.31 -0.14 1.82
CA PHE A 82 -3.83 0.40 3.09
C PHE A 82 -3.08 1.71 2.83
N VAL A 83 -3.16 2.63 3.80
CA VAL A 83 -2.30 3.80 3.88
C VAL A 83 -1.06 3.42 4.66
N MET A 84 0.10 3.71 4.08
CA MET A 84 1.40 3.38 4.62
C MET A 84 2.26 4.63 4.74
N LEU A 85 3.08 4.71 5.77
CA LEU A 85 4.06 5.76 5.97
C LEU A 85 5.43 5.29 5.49
N PHE A 86 6.05 6.09 4.63
CA PHE A 86 7.41 5.87 4.15
C PHE A 86 8.45 5.87 5.28
N LYS A 87 9.36 4.88 5.29
CA LYS A 87 10.49 4.79 6.21
C LYS A 87 11.84 4.89 5.49
N SER A 88 12.05 4.09 4.44
CA SER A 88 13.33 4.07 3.72
C SER A 88 13.18 3.59 2.26
N GLU A 89 14.17 3.88 1.42
CA GLU A 89 14.27 3.37 0.04
C GLU A 89 15.51 2.49 -0.11
N MET A 90 15.33 1.31 -0.71
CA MET A 90 16.41 0.45 -1.15
C MET A 90 17.01 0.95 -2.47
N THR A 91 18.31 0.69 -2.64
CA THR A 91 19.05 0.98 -3.88
C THR A 91 18.81 -0.07 -4.96
N VAL A 92 18.57 -1.32 -4.55
CA VAL A 92 18.25 -2.46 -5.41
C VAL A 92 17.05 -3.18 -4.83
N TRP A 93 16.09 -3.55 -5.68
CA TRP A 93 14.89 -4.27 -5.29
C TRP A 93 14.44 -5.20 -6.42
N GLN A 94 13.50 -6.09 -6.11
CA GLN A 94 13.10 -7.20 -6.97
C GLN A 94 12.64 -6.73 -8.36
N GLU A 95 11.79 -5.70 -8.41
CA GLU A 95 11.27 -5.13 -9.67
C GLU A 95 11.93 -3.79 -10.02
N SER A 96 13.26 -3.72 -9.91
CA SER A 96 14.02 -2.49 -10.19
C SER A 96 13.92 -1.97 -11.62
N GLU A 97 13.30 -2.71 -12.55
CA GLU A 97 12.91 -2.20 -13.86
C GLU A 97 11.78 -1.14 -13.80
N ARG A 98 11.00 -1.11 -12.71
CA ARG A 98 9.93 -0.14 -12.51
C ARG A 98 10.48 1.13 -11.89
N ARG A 99 10.09 2.29 -12.44
CA ARG A 99 10.53 3.58 -11.92
C ARG A 99 9.63 4.04 -10.80
N ARG A 100 10.22 4.53 -9.70
CA ARG A 100 9.51 5.23 -8.62
C ARG A 100 9.21 6.67 -9.03
N HIS A 101 8.04 7.14 -8.65
CA HIS A 101 7.62 8.52 -8.82
C HIS A 101 6.95 8.98 -7.53
N TRP A 102 7.48 10.03 -6.93
CA TRP A 102 6.81 10.72 -5.83
C TRP A 102 6.12 11.94 -6.41
N LEU A 103 4.80 11.98 -6.26
CA LEU A 103 3.97 13.07 -6.77
C LEU A 103 3.15 13.66 -5.62
N PRO A 104 2.84 14.97 -5.65
CA PRO A 104 1.94 15.57 -4.69
C PRO A 104 0.61 14.82 -4.61
N LEU A 105 0.06 14.69 -3.41
CA LEU A 105 -1.21 13.99 -3.18
C LEU A 105 -2.34 14.59 -4.04
N GLU A 106 -2.36 15.92 -4.22
CA GLU A 106 -3.34 16.59 -5.06
C GLU A 106 -3.30 16.19 -6.55
N GLU A 107 -2.16 15.69 -7.04
CA GLU A 107 -2.00 15.22 -8.42
C GLU A 107 -2.40 13.74 -8.60
N ALA A 108 -2.57 13.01 -7.50
CA ALA A 108 -2.80 11.58 -7.53
C ALA A 108 -4.08 11.18 -8.29
N PRO A 109 -5.26 11.81 -8.08
CA PRO A 109 -6.48 11.45 -8.80
C PRO A 109 -6.36 11.62 -10.32
N ALA A 110 -5.68 12.68 -10.77
CA ALA A 110 -5.45 12.94 -12.19
C ALA A 110 -4.48 11.92 -12.80
N THR A 111 -3.41 11.59 -12.06
CA THR A 111 -2.39 10.62 -12.47
C THR A 111 -2.97 9.23 -12.77
N VAL A 112 -3.98 8.82 -11.99
CA VAL A 112 -4.63 7.50 -12.13
C VAL A 112 -6.03 7.59 -12.71
N ALA A 113 -6.41 8.68 -13.40
CA ALA A 113 -7.75 8.85 -13.96
C ALA A 113 -8.17 7.74 -14.95
N TRP A 114 -7.20 7.00 -15.49
CA TRP A 114 -7.42 5.80 -16.30
C TRP A 114 -7.98 4.60 -15.50
N ASN A 115 -7.94 4.65 -14.17
CA ASN A 115 -8.38 3.60 -13.25
C ASN A 115 -9.35 4.17 -12.20
N SER A 116 -10.65 3.96 -12.41
CA SER A 116 -11.71 4.46 -11.54
C SER A 116 -11.63 3.95 -10.09
N VAL A 117 -11.05 2.77 -9.85
CA VAL A 117 -10.84 2.25 -8.50
C VAL A 117 -9.79 3.09 -7.78
N LEU A 118 -8.64 3.33 -8.42
CA LEU A 118 -7.59 4.15 -7.83
C LEU A 118 -8.06 5.61 -7.62
N THR A 119 -8.85 6.16 -8.54
CA THR A 119 -9.46 7.49 -8.33
C THR A 119 -10.34 7.52 -7.08
N GLN A 120 -11.17 6.49 -6.86
CA GLN A 120 -11.99 6.38 -5.63
C GLN A 120 -11.15 6.19 -4.36
N VAL A 121 -10.06 5.42 -4.46
CA VAL A 121 -9.09 5.24 -3.36
C VAL A 121 -8.51 6.59 -2.94
N PHE A 122 -8.05 7.40 -3.89
CA PHE A 122 -7.47 8.72 -3.58
C PHE A 122 -8.50 9.70 -3.03
N HIS A 123 -9.73 9.72 -3.54
CA HIS A 123 -10.78 10.56 -2.96
C HIS A 123 -11.09 10.16 -1.50
N LYS A 124 -11.20 8.86 -1.20
CA LYS A 124 -11.39 8.38 0.17
C LYS A 124 -10.20 8.74 1.06
N LEU A 125 -8.99 8.64 0.53
CA LEU A 125 -7.77 9.02 1.25
C LEU A 125 -7.79 10.50 1.63
N GLU A 126 -8.05 11.40 0.69
CA GLU A 126 -8.15 12.84 0.95
C GLU A 126 -9.18 13.14 2.05
N MET A 127 -10.37 12.53 1.98
CA MET A 127 -11.40 12.67 3.01
C MET A 127 -10.92 12.15 4.37
N ALA A 128 -10.31 10.97 4.41
CA ALA A 128 -9.81 10.38 5.66
C ALA A 128 -8.73 11.25 6.31
N LEU A 129 -7.82 11.81 5.52
CA LEU A 129 -6.78 12.72 6.00
C LEU A 129 -7.37 14.03 6.51
N ALA A 130 -8.36 14.60 5.80
CA ALA A 130 -9.03 15.83 6.23
C ALA A 130 -9.76 15.65 7.57
N VAL A 131 -10.47 14.51 7.76
CA VAL A 131 -11.14 14.19 9.03
C VAL A 131 -10.14 14.07 10.17
N ARG A 132 -9.01 13.39 9.95
CA ARG A 132 -7.95 13.23 10.95
C ARG A 132 -7.30 14.56 11.32
N ALA A 133 -6.97 15.39 10.33
CA ALA A 133 -6.43 16.72 10.55
C ALA A 133 -7.39 17.60 11.36
N ALA A 134 -8.69 17.56 11.06
CA ALA A 134 -9.72 18.28 11.82
C ALA A 134 -9.86 17.77 13.26
N ALA A 135 -9.57 16.49 13.51
CA ALA A 135 -9.58 15.89 14.84
C ALA A 135 -8.32 16.21 15.67
N GLY A 136 -7.36 16.98 15.14
CA GLY A 136 -6.10 17.27 15.82
C GLY A 136 -5.12 16.09 15.86
N ASP A 137 -5.37 15.08 15.03
CA ASP A 137 -4.47 13.95 14.74
C ASP A 137 -4.03 14.02 13.28
N PRO A 138 -3.37 15.13 12.84
CA PRO A 138 -2.72 15.11 11.55
C PRO A 138 -1.72 13.95 11.55
N LEU A 139 -1.51 13.32 10.39
CA LEU A 139 -0.31 12.51 10.20
C LEU A 139 0.89 13.44 10.47
N ASP A 140 1.42 13.45 11.69
CA ASP A 140 2.41 14.40 12.25
C ASP A 140 3.08 13.68 13.43
N PRO A 141 4.33 13.94 13.84
CA PRO A 141 5.49 14.57 13.21
C PRO A 141 6.44 13.54 12.53
N GLU A 142 6.06 12.26 12.48
CA GLU A 142 6.94 11.16 12.04
C GLU A 142 7.25 11.18 10.53
N LEU A 143 6.41 11.86 9.75
CA LEU A 143 6.70 12.23 8.36
C LEU A 143 7.92 13.17 8.21
N ALA A 144 8.41 13.78 9.30
CA ALA A 144 9.57 14.67 9.29
C ALA A 144 10.92 13.94 9.47
N LEU A 145 10.92 12.63 9.77
CA LEU A 145 12.14 11.90 10.15
C LEU A 145 12.70 10.94 9.09
N SER A 146 12.06 10.78 7.92
CA SER A 146 12.56 9.87 6.88
C SER A 146 12.86 10.59 5.57
N VAL A 147 14.02 11.25 5.50
CA VAL A 147 14.72 11.44 4.23
C VAL A 147 16.22 11.22 4.46
N PRO A 148 16.80 10.08 4.03
CA PRO A 148 18.23 10.05 3.79
C PRO A 148 18.53 10.99 2.62
N ALA A 149 19.54 11.85 2.79
CA ALA A 149 19.97 12.79 1.78
C ALA A 149 20.18 12.08 0.41
N PRO A 150 19.85 12.72 -0.72
CA PRO A 150 20.18 12.16 -2.02
C PRO A 150 21.69 11.96 -2.08
N LEU A 151 22.14 10.70 -2.24
CA LEU A 151 23.53 10.41 -2.54
C LEU A 151 23.85 11.12 -3.86
N GLY A 152 24.60 12.21 -3.73
CA GLY A 152 24.83 13.21 -4.77
C GLY A 152 25.36 12.62 -6.07
N GLY A 153 24.95 13.27 -7.16
CA GLY A 153 25.31 12.93 -8.52
C GLY A 153 26.81 12.86 -8.75
N ASN A 154 27.19 11.86 -9.53
CA ASN A 154 28.55 11.71 -10.04
C ASN A 154 28.77 12.75 -11.15
N THR A 155 29.29 13.92 -10.77
CA THR A 155 29.93 14.81 -11.75
C THR A 155 31.29 14.22 -12.08
N LEU A 156 31.35 13.56 -13.23
CA LEU A 156 32.58 13.10 -13.86
C LEU A 156 33.50 14.31 -14.10
N ARG A 157 34.48 14.53 -13.20
CA ARG A 157 35.65 15.35 -13.48
C ARG A 157 36.87 14.45 -13.53
N HIS A 158 37.41 14.37 -14.75
CA HIS A 158 38.76 13.92 -15.02
C HIS A 158 39.77 14.69 -14.16
N SER A 159 40.61 13.93 -13.44
CA SER A 159 42.02 14.28 -13.31
C SER A 159 42.81 13.04 -12.92
N ASP A 160 43.75 12.70 -13.78
CA ASP A 160 44.83 11.77 -13.55
C ASP A 160 45.60 12.08 -12.26
N SER A 161 45.92 11.05 -11.48
CA SER A 161 47.24 10.98 -10.83
C SER A 161 47.57 9.55 -10.39
N LYS A 162 48.68 9.11 -10.97
CA LYS A 162 49.49 7.94 -10.72
C LYS A 162 50.19 8.11 -9.37
N LEU A 163 50.24 7.09 -8.50
CA LEU A 163 51.45 6.67 -7.77
C LEU A 163 51.22 5.56 -6.72
N SER A 164 52.01 4.51 -6.93
CA SER A 164 52.76 3.64 -6.00
C SER A 164 52.11 2.71 -4.98
N MET A 165 52.59 1.46 -5.08
CA MET A 165 52.51 0.31 -4.20
C MET A 165 53.14 0.55 -2.82
N SER A 166 52.59 -0.13 -1.81
CA SER A 166 53.35 -0.85 -0.78
C SER A 166 52.45 -1.84 -0.03
N SER A 167 53.03 -2.98 0.31
CA SER A 167 52.43 -4.19 0.89
C SER A 167 52.43 -4.21 2.43
N ASP A 168 51.73 -5.23 2.96
CA ASP A 168 51.77 -5.83 4.31
C ASP A 168 51.08 -5.01 5.43
N ASP A 169 50.32 -5.57 6.40
CA ASP A 169 50.45 -6.86 7.10
C ASP A 169 49.16 -7.23 7.90
N SER A 170 48.92 -8.55 8.05
CA SER A 170 48.34 -9.34 9.16
C SER A 170 47.11 -8.96 10.03
N MET A 171 46.16 -9.92 10.05
CA MET A 171 45.46 -10.60 11.19
C MET A 171 44.65 -9.81 12.24
N GLY A 172 43.38 -10.24 12.41
CA GLY A 172 42.59 -10.04 13.63
C GLY A 172 41.17 -10.60 13.54
N LEU A 173 40.95 -11.81 14.10
CA LEU A 173 39.64 -12.44 14.34
C LEU A 173 39.10 -12.04 15.73
N ALA A 174 37.81 -11.73 15.84
CA ALA A 174 36.93 -11.91 17.01
C ALA A 174 35.50 -11.44 16.61
N GLU A 175 34.57 -12.35 16.35
CA GLU A 175 33.54 -12.86 17.27
C GLU A 175 32.37 -11.89 17.52
N THR A 176 31.20 -12.36 17.07
CA THR A 176 29.86 -11.78 17.06
C THR A 176 29.08 -12.17 18.32
N GLU A 177 27.84 -11.68 18.40
CA GLU A 177 26.71 -12.11 19.24
C GLU A 177 26.49 -11.26 20.50
N THR A 178 25.43 -10.44 20.47
CA THR A 178 24.52 -10.19 21.63
C THR A 178 23.32 -9.28 21.33
N GLU A 179 23.14 -8.72 20.13
CA GLU A 179 22.04 -7.75 19.89
C GLU A 179 20.69 -8.37 19.49
N ASP A 180 20.63 -9.61 19.01
CA ASP A 180 19.40 -10.21 18.45
C ASP A 180 18.32 -10.59 19.49
N ALA A 181 18.66 -10.69 20.78
CA ALA A 181 17.72 -11.20 21.78
C ALA A 181 16.69 -10.14 22.24
N LYS A 182 16.98 -8.84 22.10
CA LYS A 182 16.07 -7.77 22.57
C LYS A 182 15.02 -7.37 21.53
N GLU A 183 15.28 -7.62 20.25
CA GLU A 183 14.35 -7.24 19.18
C GLU A 183 13.17 -8.21 19.04
N ILE A 184 13.36 -9.47 19.45
CA ILE A 184 12.32 -10.51 19.38
C ILE A 184 11.25 -10.29 20.46
N GLU A 185 11.62 -9.81 21.64
CA GLU A 185 10.69 -9.61 22.77
C GLU A 185 9.74 -8.41 22.53
N ALA A 186 10.19 -7.39 21.79
CA ALA A 186 9.35 -6.24 21.42
C ALA A 186 8.30 -6.57 20.34
N LYS A 187 8.61 -7.51 19.43
CA LYS A 187 7.69 -7.92 18.34
C LYS A 187 6.52 -8.80 18.83
N GLU A 188 6.72 -9.55 19.92
CA GLU A 188 5.65 -10.39 20.50
C GLU A 188 4.69 -9.60 21.41
N ALA A 189 5.16 -8.55 22.08
CA ALA A 189 4.30 -7.67 22.89
C ALA A 189 3.25 -6.91 22.05
N TRP A 190 3.57 -6.58 20.79
CA TRP A 190 2.65 -5.89 19.89
C TRP A 190 1.50 -6.78 19.38
N LYS A 191 1.74 -8.09 19.21
CA LYS A 191 0.70 -9.03 18.73
C LYS A 191 -0.40 -9.27 19.76
N SER A 192 -0.06 -9.32 21.06
CA SER A 192 -1.04 -9.60 22.12
C SER A 192 -2.03 -8.45 22.39
N ALA A 193 -1.69 -7.20 22.08
CA ALA A 193 -2.54 -6.05 22.42
C ALA A 193 -3.74 -5.85 21.47
N ARG A 194 -3.78 -6.54 20.31
CA ARG A 194 -4.77 -6.26 19.26
C ARG A 194 -5.82 -7.37 19.05
N GLN A 195 -5.75 -8.45 19.82
CA GLN A 195 -6.67 -9.59 19.70
C GLN A 195 -7.99 -9.43 20.48
N VAL A 196 -8.30 -8.23 21.00
CA VAL A 196 -9.58 -7.97 21.68
C VAL A 196 -10.57 -7.30 20.73
N SER A 197 -11.47 -8.14 20.23
CA SER A 197 -12.87 -7.89 19.88
C SER A 197 -13.18 -6.90 18.75
N TRP A 198 -13.54 -7.48 17.59
CA TRP A 198 -14.68 -7.00 16.81
C TRP A 198 -15.53 -8.22 16.43
N GLU A 199 -16.48 -8.55 17.30
CA GLU A 199 -17.54 -9.50 16.96
C GLU A 199 -18.37 -8.97 15.79
N ARG A 200 -18.79 -9.91 14.92
CA ARG A 200 -19.65 -9.69 13.76
C ARG A 200 -20.92 -8.90 14.12
N PRO A 201 -21.43 -8.03 13.22
CA PRO A 201 -22.79 -7.52 13.38
C PRO A 201 -23.80 -8.67 13.24
N PRO A 202 -24.88 -8.72 14.05
CA PRO A 202 -25.92 -9.72 13.91
C PRO A 202 -26.68 -9.51 12.60
N SER A 203 -26.76 -10.58 11.80
CA SER A 203 -27.67 -10.72 10.68
C SER A 203 -29.13 -10.72 11.17
N GLU A 204 -29.95 -9.94 10.47
CA GLU A 204 -31.40 -10.09 10.25
C GLU A 204 -32.14 -11.09 11.16
N LEU A 205 -32.86 -10.54 12.15
CA LEU A 205 -33.99 -11.22 12.75
C LEU A 205 -35.28 -10.71 12.10
N SER A 206 -36.02 -11.70 11.64
CA SER A 206 -37.26 -11.70 10.89
C SER A 206 -38.40 -11.07 11.68
N ASP A 207 -39.20 -10.23 11.03
CA ASP A 207 -40.48 -9.76 11.56
C ASP A 207 -41.62 -10.55 10.88
N PRO A 208 -42.40 -11.38 11.60
CA PRO A 208 -43.54 -12.06 11.03
C PRO A 208 -44.83 -11.34 11.45
N SER A 209 -45.51 -10.67 10.50
CA SER A 209 -46.99 -10.54 10.44
C SER A 209 -47.41 -9.43 9.48
N VAL A 210 -47.87 -9.79 8.28
CA VAL A 210 -49.04 -9.14 7.67
C VAL A 210 -49.87 -10.21 6.96
N GLU A 211 -51.17 -10.12 7.20
CA GLU A 211 -52.22 -11.10 6.97
C GLU A 211 -52.57 -11.41 5.51
N LYS A 212 -53.25 -12.55 5.38
CA LYS A 212 -53.96 -13.12 4.25
C LYS A 212 -54.97 -12.17 3.57
N ALA A 213 -54.93 -12.16 2.25
CA ALA A 213 -56.08 -12.21 1.33
C ALA A 213 -55.52 -12.44 -0.08
N GLY A 214 -55.99 -13.28 -0.99
CA GLY A 214 -57.17 -14.11 -1.13
C GLY A 214 -57.23 -14.51 -2.62
N ALA A 215 -57.59 -15.77 -2.89
CA ALA A 215 -58.13 -16.30 -4.16
C ALA A 215 -57.33 -16.13 -5.49
N SER A 216 -56.83 -17.25 -6.00
CA SER A 216 -56.95 -17.64 -7.43
C SER A 216 -58.19 -18.54 -7.59
N PRO A 217 -58.66 -18.99 -8.79
CA PRO A 217 -58.21 -18.83 -10.20
C PRO A 217 -59.44 -18.43 -11.12
N PRO A 218 -59.50 -18.62 -12.48
CA PRO A 218 -58.63 -19.36 -13.37
C PRO A 218 -58.29 -18.78 -14.77
N VAL A 219 -57.40 -19.56 -15.37
CA VAL A 219 -56.87 -19.63 -16.74
C VAL A 219 -57.92 -19.53 -17.83
N GLU A 220 -57.64 -18.76 -18.89
CA GLU A 220 -57.98 -19.17 -20.25
C GLU A 220 -56.97 -18.62 -21.27
N ARG A 221 -56.34 -19.55 -22.01
CA ARG A 221 -55.62 -19.33 -23.26
C ARG A 221 -56.65 -19.27 -24.38
N VAL A 222 -56.61 -18.28 -25.27
CA VAL A 222 -56.89 -18.49 -26.71
C VAL A 222 -56.04 -17.56 -27.57
N LEU A 223 -55.45 -18.17 -28.60
CA LEU A 223 -54.65 -17.63 -29.70
C LEU A 223 -55.45 -16.66 -30.60
N SER A 224 -54.79 -15.69 -31.24
CA SER A 224 -54.58 -15.72 -32.71
C SER A 224 -54.15 -14.38 -33.32
N ARG A 225 -53.21 -14.53 -34.24
CA ARG A 225 -52.74 -13.66 -35.33
C ARG A 225 -53.82 -12.74 -35.94
N LYS A 226 -53.47 -11.47 -36.18
CA LYS A 226 -53.10 -10.92 -37.51
C LYS A 226 -52.58 -9.50 -37.36
#